data_AF-A0A6L3SS32-F1
#
_entry.id   AF-A0A6L3SS32-F1
#
_cell.length_a   1.000
_cell.length_b   1.000
_cell.length_c   1.000
_cell.angle_alpha   90.00
_cell.angle_beta   90.00
_cell.angle_gamma   90.00
#
_symmetry.space_group_name_H-M   'P 1'
#
loop_
_entity.id
_entity.type
_entity.pdbx_description
1 polymer ?
#
loop_
_entity_poly.entity_id
_entity_poly.type
_entity_poly.pdbx_seq_one_letter_code
_entity_poly.pdbx_strand_id
1 'polypeptide(L)'
;MHSDLEHARRNWERAIEIVSQLERGPGRETGGATRHEAERHVARLRAVIAQGRVMALERSHHAHMACEEAPASYLWSQVSGRGQGGRAL
;
A
#
# COMPACT_ATOMS: atom_id res chain seq x y z
N MET A 1 16.00 7.43 -7.56
CA MET A 1 15.63 6.04 -7.26
C MET A 1 14.24 6.09 -6.64
N HIS A 2 13.19 5.74 -7.37
CA HIS A 2 11.81 5.80 -6.83
C HIS A 2 11.60 4.64 -5.88
N SER A 3 10.99 4.88 -4.73
CA SER A 3 10.62 3.80 -3.82
C SER A 3 9.60 2.88 -4.50
N ASP A 4 9.65 1.57 -4.21
CA ASP A 4 8.70 0.61 -4.78
C ASP A 4 7.24 1.00 -4.51
N LEU A 5 7.00 1.73 -3.41
CA LEU A 5 5.69 2.30 -3.06
C LEU A 5 5.25 3.39 -4.05
N GLU A 6 6.12 4.34 -4.40
CA GLU A 6 5.80 5.37 -5.41
C GLU A 6 5.53 4.75 -6.78
N HIS A 7 6.27 3.70 -7.15
CA HIS A 7 6.02 2.99 -8.40
C HIS A 7 4.66 2.29 -8.38
N ALA A 8 4.31 1.64 -7.26
CA ALA A 8 3.01 0.99 -7.08
C ALA A 8 1.85 2.00 -7.14
N ARG A 9 1.98 3.18 -6.50
CA ARG A 9 0.98 4.25 -6.53
C ARG A 9 0.73 4.75 -7.96
N ARG A 10 1.79 5.08 -8.71
CA ARG A 10 1.66 5.49 -10.12
C ARG A 10 1.06 4.41 -11.02
N ASN A 11 1.27 3.13 -10.69
CA ASN A 11 0.64 2.05 -11.44
C ASN A 11 -0.87 1.95 -11.14
N TRP A 12 -1.24 2.08 -9.86
CA TRP A 12 -2.64 2.11 -9.44
C TRP A 12 -3.40 3.30 -10.03
N GLU A 13 -2.81 4.51 -10.01
CA GLU A 13 -3.38 5.71 -10.63
C GLU A 13 -3.69 5.51 -12.12
N ARG A 14 -2.70 5.00 -12.87
CA ARG A 14 -2.90 4.66 -14.31
C ARG A 14 -3.99 3.62 -14.52
N ALA A 15 -4.09 2.62 -13.65
CA ALA A 15 -5.12 1.59 -13.77
C ALA A 15 -6.53 2.16 -13.53
N ILE A 16 -6.70 3.06 -12.55
CA ILE A 16 -7.99 3.74 -12.29
C ILE A 16 -8.35 4.69 -13.43
N GLU A 17 -7.37 5.37 -14.02
CA GLU A 17 -7.60 6.25 -15.17
C GLU A 17 -8.18 5.46 -16.35
N ILE A 18 -7.59 4.30 -16.66
CA ILE A 18 -8.09 3.40 -17.71
C ILE A 18 -9.51 2.91 -17.40
N VAL A 19 -9.81 2.55 -16.14
CA VAL A 19 -11.17 2.18 -15.73
C VAL A 19 -12.14 3.34 -15.97
N SER A 20 -11.77 4.56 -15.55
CA SER A 20 -12.60 5.75 -15.73
C SER A 20 -12.88 6.07 -17.20
N GLN A 21 -11.87 5.91 -18.07
CA GLN A 21 -12.01 6.10 -19.51
C GLN A 21 -12.98 5.07 -20.10
N LEU A 22 -12.87 3.81 -19.69
CA LEU A 22 -13.76 2.73 -20.16
C LEU A 22 -15.18 2.86 -19.61
N GLU A 23 -15.38 3.45 -18.44
CA GLU A 23 -16.72 3.69 -17.86
C GLU A 23 -17.44 4.90 -18.45
N ARG A 24 -16.69 5.92 -18.91
CA ARG A 24 -17.24 7.13 -19.53
C ARG A 24 -17.47 6.99 -21.04
N GLY A 25 -16.80 6.04 -21.70
CA GLY A 25 -16.93 5.85 -23.15
C GLY A 25 -18.33 5.35 -23.53
N PRO A 26 -18.90 5.78 -24.68
CA PRO A 26 -20.14 5.22 -25.17
C PRO A 26 -19.93 3.71 -25.40
N GLY A 27 -20.78 2.89 -24.79
CA GLY A 27 -20.74 1.45 -24.98
C GLY A 27 -20.86 1.16 -26.48
N ARG A 28 -19.78 0.65 -27.10
CA ARG A 28 -19.67 0.45 -28.55
C ARG A 28 -20.95 -0.17 -29.10
N GLU A 29 -21.68 0.60 -29.90
CA GLU A 29 -23.00 0.25 -30.39
C GLU A 29 -22.97 -1.06 -31.22
N THR A 30 -23.99 -1.88 -30.96
CA THR A 30 -24.52 -3.01 -31.74
C THR A 30 -23.63 -4.19 -32.16
N GLY A 31 -22.34 -4.23 -31.79
CA GLY A 31 -21.53 -5.46 -31.94
C GLY A 31 -20.37 -5.62 -30.94
N GLY A 32 -20.02 -4.55 -30.24
CA GLY A 32 -18.87 -4.51 -29.32
C GLY A 32 -19.22 -4.56 -27.83
N ALA A 33 -20.49 -4.65 -27.46
CA ALA A 33 -20.95 -4.51 -26.07
C ALA A 33 -20.31 -5.52 -25.12
N THR A 34 -20.31 -6.82 -25.47
CA THR A 34 -19.71 -7.89 -24.65
C THR A 34 -18.19 -7.74 -24.53
N ARG A 35 -17.51 -7.35 -25.62
CA ARG A 35 -16.07 -7.09 -25.61
C ARG A 35 -15.74 -5.89 -24.72
N HIS A 36 -16.49 -4.82 -24.83
CA HIS A 36 -16.31 -3.61 -24.04
C HIS A 36 -16.60 -3.87 -22.55
N GLU A 37 -17.56 -4.73 -22.22
CA GLU A 37 -17.80 -5.20 -20.86
C GLU A 37 -16.65 -6.06 -20.32
N ALA A 38 -16.13 -7.00 -21.12
CA ALA A 38 -14.95 -7.79 -20.75
C ALA A 38 -13.71 -6.91 -20.53
N GLU A 39 -13.48 -5.92 -21.39
CA GLU A 39 -12.39 -4.93 -21.26
C GLU A 39 -12.53 -4.11 -19.96
N ARG A 40 -13.74 -3.64 -19.64
CA ARG A 40 -14.04 -2.98 -18.35
C ARG A 40 -13.75 -3.89 -17.17
N HIS A 41 -14.17 -5.16 -17.23
CA HIS A 41 -13.95 -6.11 -16.14
C HIS A 41 -12.47 -6.39 -15.90
N VAL A 42 -11.70 -6.62 -16.96
CA VAL A 42 -10.25 -6.82 -16.86
C VAL A 42 -9.56 -5.57 -16.33
N ALA A 43 -9.97 -4.37 -16.76
CA ALA A 43 -9.42 -3.12 -16.26
C ALA A 43 -9.68 -2.95 -14.75
N ARG A 44 -10.91 -3.23 -14.29
CA ARG A 44 -11.27 -3.21 -12.86
C ARG A 44 -10.43 -4.20 -12.05
N LEU A 45 -10.27 -5.44 -12.54
CA LEU A 45 -9.44 -6.45 -11.88
C LEU A 45 -7.98 -5.96 -11.72
N ARG A 46 -7.41 -5.36 -12.77
CA ARG A 46 -6.05 -4.81 -12.72
C ARG A 46 -5.94 -3.66 -11.71
N ALA A 47 -6.93 -2.78 -11.63
CA ALA A 47 -6.95 -1.70 -10.65
C ALA A 47 -6.99 -2.23 -9.21
N VAL A 48 -7.80 -3.25 -8.93
CA VAL A 48 -7.87 -3.90 -7.60
C VAL A 48 -6.54 -4.56 -7.24
N ILE A 49 -5.90 -5.27 -8.17
CA ILE A 49 -4.58 -5.89 -7.94
C ILE A 49 -3.53 -4.82 -7.63
N ALA A 50 -3.51 -3.72 -8.40
CA ALA A 50 -2.59 -2.62 -8.18
C ALA A 50 -2.82 -1.94 -6.82
N GLN A 51 -4.08 -1.74 -6.43
CA GLN A 51 -4.45 -1.21 -5.11
C GLN A 51 -3.96 -2.12 -3.97
N GLY A 52 -4.16 -3.43 -4.09
CA GLY A 52 -3.69 -4.41 -3.10
C GLY A 52 -2.18 -4.35 -2.90
N ARG A 53 -1.41 -4.13 -3.98
CA ARG A 53 0.05 -3.94 -3.90
C ARG A 53 0.43 -2.65 -3.16
N VAL A 54 -0.25 -1.54 -3.43
CA VAL A 54 -0.04 -0.28 -2.70
C VAL A 54 -0.27 -0.49 -1.20
N MET A 55 -1.40 -1.09 -0.82
CA MET A 55 -1.74 -1.34 0.58
C MET A 55 -0.72 -2.24 1.29
N ALA A 56 -0.22 -3.28 0.61
CA ALA A 56 0.79 -4.17 1.19
C ALA A 56 2.13 -3.45 1.43
N LEU A 57 2.54 -2.60 0.49
CA LEU A 57 3.77 -1.80 0.62
C LEU A 57 3.64 -0.71 1.68
N GLU A 58 2.50 -0.03 1.77
CA GLU A 58 2.24 0.96 2.82
C GLU A 58 2.29 0.32 4.20
N ARG A 59 1.65 -0.84 4.40
CA ARG A 59 1.72 -1.57 5.68
C ARG A 59 3.15 -1.93 6.06
N SER A 60 3.94 -2.39 5.08
CA SER A 60 5.34 -2.78 5.32
C SER A 60 6.21 -1.57 5.65
N HIS A 61 5.99 -0.45 4.95
CA HIS A 61 6.66 0.82 5.22
C HIS A 61 6.31 1.36 6.61
N HIS A 62 5.03 1.40 6.98
CA HIS A 62 4.60 1.81 8.32
C HIS A 62 5.15 0.91 9.42
N ALA A 63 5.18 -0.41 9.21
CA ALA A 63 5.78 -1.34 10.17
C ALA A 63 7.28 -1.08 10.36
N HIS A 64 8.01 -0.79 9.28
CA HIS A 64 9.41 -0.43 9.34
C HIS A 64 9.62 0.88 10.13
N MET A 65 8.88 1.94 9.80
CA MET A 65 8.97 3.23 10.51
C MET A 65 8.65 3.09 12.00
N ALA A 66 7.65 2.27 12.37
CA ALA A 66 7.31 2.03 13.78
C ALA A 66 8.45 1.33 14.56
N CYS A 67 9.29 0.53 13.89
CA CYS A 67 10.48 -0.06 14.49
C CYS A 67 11.66 0.91 14.59
N GLU A 68 11.77 1.89 13.68
CA GLU A 68 12.80 2.93 13.73
C GLU A 68 12.49 4.03 14.76
N GLU A 69 11.21 4.36 14.94
CA GLU A 69 10.75 5.36 15.92
C GLU A 69 10.66 4.81 17.35
N ALA A 70 10.70 3.48 17.54
CA ALA A 70 10.82 2.89 18.87
C ALA A 70 12.13 3.40 19.50
N PRO A 71 12.09 4.20 20.60
CA PRO A 71 13.29 4.83 21.10
C PRO A 71 14.27 3.72 21.50
N ALA A 72 15.41 3.63 20.81
CA ALA A 72 16.50 2.75 21.21
C ALA A 72 16.88 2.98 22.70
N SER A 73 16.65 4.20 23.21
CA SER A 73 16.81 4.59 24.60
C SER A 73 15.86 3.88 25.58
N TYR A 74 14.67 3.42 25.17
CA TYR A 74 13.72 2.73 26.06
C TYR A 74 14.19 1.30 26.39
N LEU A 75 14.74 0.57 25.42
CA LEU A 75 15.24 -0.79 25.61
C LEU A 75 16.49 -0.83 26.49
N TRP A 76 17.39 0.15 26.36
CA TRP A 76 18.58 0.24 27.22
C TRP A 76 18.28 0.72 28.64
N SER A 77 17.25 1.53 28.85
CA SER A 77 16.80 1.98 30.18
C SER A 77 16.28 0.83 31.05
N GLN A 78 15.53 -0.12 30.49
CA GLN A 78 15.06 -1.29 31.25
C GLN A 78 16.15 -2.34 31.51
N VAL A 79 17.14 -2.48 30.64
CA VAL A 79 18.25 -3.44 30.83
C VAL A 79 19.30 -2.90 31.82
N SER A 80 19.53 -1.59 31.85
CA SER A 80 20.45 -0.96 32.81
C SER A 80 19.82 -0.63 34.17
N GLY A 81 18.49 -0.75 34.31
CA GLY A 81 17.76 -0.51 35.56
C GLY A 81 17.74 -1.66 36.57
N ARG A 82 18.32 -2.84 36.28
CA ARG A 82 18.51 -3.92 37.28
C ARG A 82 19.86 -3.78 37.98
N GLY A 83 19.97 -2.81 38.88
CA GLY A 83 21.22 -2.59 39.60
C GLY A 83 21.15 -1.61 40.77
N GLN A 84 20.01 -1.45 41.45
CA GLN A 84 20.00 -0.80 42.76
C GLN A 84 18.89 -1.36 43.65
N GLY A 85 18.96 -2.66 43.89
CA GLY A 85 18.47 -3.23 45.14
C GLY A 85 19.57 -3.10 46.18
N GLY A 86 19.43 -2.13 47.09
CA GLY A 86 20.32 -1.92 48.23
C GLY A 86 19.53 -1.22 49.35
N ARG A 87 18.89 -2.04 50.18
CA ARG A 87 18.11 -1.65 51.36
C ARG A 87 19.05 -1.57 52.58
N ALA A 88 18.76 -0.64 53.50
CA ALA A 88 19.28 -0.50 54.87
C ALA A 88 20.76 -0.04 54.97
N LEU A 89 21.18 0.88 55.84
CA LEU A 89 20.69 1.47 57.10
C LEU A 89 20.88 3.00 57.04
#